data_AF-A0A496PD93-F1
#
_entry.id   AF-A0A496PD93-F1
#
_cell.length_a   1.000
_cell.length_b   1.000
_cell.length_c   1.000
_cell.angle_alpha   90.00
_cell.angle_beta   90.00
_cell.angle_gamma   90.00
#
_symmetry.space_group_name_H-M   'P 1'
#
loop_
_entity.id
_entity.type
_entity.pdbx_description
1 polymer ?
#
loop_
_entity_poly.entity_id
_entity_poly.type
_entity_poly.pdbx_seq_one_letter_code
_entity_poly.pdbx_strand_id
1 'polypeptide(L)'
;SEKRNEKRWHVATTLFIGTIGFLATPHSPSPEISLFFICLTAVGVYGGMGVWWTMPTTFLSGAAAAGAMGLINSSGNMGGWVGPYMLGFINGHTGSFAYGYYVMGACMFLAGLLILTLPKSMEHKED
;
A
#
# COMPACT_ATOMS: atom_id res chain seq x y z
N SER A 1 -9.96 2.09 15.22
CA SER A 1 -11.08 1.99 16.20
C SER A 1 -12.37 2.44 15.55
N GLU A 2 -13.38 1.57 15.54
CA GLU A 2 -14.57 1.61 14.67
C GLU A 2 -15.53 2.78 14.89
N LYS A 3 -15.39 3.52 16.00
CA LYS A 3 -16.30 4.64 16.32
C LYS A 3 -15.78 6.03 15.95
N ARG A 4 -14.57 6.16 15.35
CA ARG A 4 -13.87 7.45 15.33
C ARG A 4 -13.25 7.90 14.01
N ASN A 5 -13.68 7.36 12.86
CA ASN A 5 -13.17 7.83 11.56
C ASN A 5 -11.64 7.60 11.34
N GLU A 6 -11.03 6.75 12.17
CA GLU A 6 -9.58 6.50 12.19
C GLU A 6 -9.14 5.46 11.16
N LYS A 7 -10.05 4.75 10.49
CA LYS A 7 -9.70 3.65 9.56
C LYS A 7 -8.76 4.14 8.45
N ARG A 8 -9.05 5.31 7.90
CA ARG A 8 -8.28 5.93 6.82
C ARG A 8 -6.91 6.39 7.29
N TRP A 9 -6.85 7.03 8.46
CA TRP A 9 -5.60 7.43 9.09
C TRP A 9 -4.74 6.23 9.50
N HIS A 10 -5.35 5.13 9.94
CA HIS A 10 -4.63 3.91 10.26
C HIS A 10 -3.94 3.35 9.02
N VAL A 11 -4.68 3.18 7.91
CA VAL A 11 -4.09 2.63 6.68
C VAL A 11 -3.09 3.61 6.06
N ALA A 12 -3.37 4.92 6.06
CA ALA A 12 -2.43 5.91 5.54
C ALA A 12 -1.13 5.94 6.35
N THR A 13 -1.22 5.90 7.69
CA THR A 13 -0.03 5.91 8.56
C THR A 13 0.81 4.66 8.36
N THR A 14 0.19 3.47 8.27
CA THR A 14 0.94 2.24 7.99
C THR A 14 1.61 2.28 6.63
N LEU A 15 0.94 2.82 5.60
CA LEU A 15 1.55 3.02 4.28
C LEU A 15 2.72 4.01 4.33
N PHE A 16 2.62 5.11 5.08
CA PHE A 16 3.74 6.04 5.24
C PHE A 16 4.92 5.42 5.99
N ILE A 17 4.65 4.61 7.02
CA ILE A 17 5.71 3.86 7.72
C ILE A 17 6.44 2.94 6.73
N GLY A 18 5.72 2.22 5.87
CA GLY A 18 6.38 1.36 4.90
C GLY A 18 7.05 2.10 3.74
N THR A 19 6.56 3.29 3.35
CA THR A 19 7.28 4.20 2.46
C THR A 19 8.65 4.55 3.03
N ILE A 20 8.73 4.89 4.32
CA ILE A 20 10.00 5.20 4.98
C ILE A 20 10.96 4.00 4.90
N GLY A 21 10.47 2.79 5.15
CA GLY A 21 11.24 1.56 5.00
C GLY A 21 11.81 1.40 3.57
N PHE A 22 10.99 1.59 2.54
CA PHE A 22 11.45 1.52 1.16
C PHE A 22 12.46 2.60 0.79
N LEU A 23 12.25 3.85 1.22
CA LEU A 23 13.18 4.95 0.92
C LEU A 23 14.50 4.85 1.70
N ALA A 24 14.48 4.27 2.91
CA ALA A 24 15.66 4.10 3.73
C ALA A 24 16.52 2.89 3.32
N THR A 25 15.91 1.84 2.77
CA THR A 25 16.60 0.58 2.39
C THR A 25 17.84 0.82 1.51
N PRO A 26 17.80 1.66 0.44
CA PRO A 26 18.97 1.94 -0.41
C PRO A 26 20.16 2.61 0.28
N HIS A 27 19.94 3.29 1.41
CA HIS A 27 20.98 4.01 2.15
C HIS A 27 21.62 3.16 3.26
N SER A 28 21.23 1.88 3.35
CA SER A 28 21.71 0.97 4.38
C SER A 28 23.18 0.59 4.15
N PRO A 29 24.06 0.78 5.15
CA PRO A 29 25.48 0.45 5.00
C PRO A 29 25.78 -1.04 5.21
N SER A 30 24.85 -1.81 5.77
CA SER A 30 24.99 -3.26 5.99
C SER A 30 23.71 -4.03 5.63
N PRO A 31 23.82 -5.33 5.26
CA PRO A 31 22.66 -6.17 4.97
C PRO A 31 21.67 -6.31 6.13
N GLU A 32 22.15 -6.26 7.37
CA GLU A 32 21.33 -6.32 8.59
C GLU A 32 20.41 -5.10 8.71
N ILE A 33 20.94 -3.92 8.40
CA ILE A 33 20.18 -2.66 8.40
C ILE A 33 19.18 -2.65 7.25
N SER A 34 19.56 -3.15 6.06
CA SER A 34 18.62 -3.32 4.95
C SER A 34 17.46 -4.23 5.32
N LEU A 35 17.74 -5.35 6.00
CA LEU A 35 16.71 -6.29 6.44
C LEU A 35 15.76 -5.62 7.43
N PHE A 36 16.28 -4.84 8.37
CA PHE A 36 15.46 -4.08 9.32
C PHE A 36 14.48 -3.12 8.60
N PHE A 37 14.96 -2.36 7.61
CA PHE A 37 14.10 -1.46 6.84
C PHE A 37 13.08 -2.19 5.96
N ILE A 38 13.44 -3.34 5.38
CA ILE A 38 12.50 -4.19 4.65
C ILE A 38 11.43 -4.76 5.58
N CYS A 39 11.80 -5.18 6.80
CA CYS A 39 10.85 -5.58 7.82
C CYS A 39 9.92 -4.44 8.21
N LEU A 40 10.43 -3.21 8.33
CA LEU A 40 9.60 -2.02 8.57
C LEU A 40 8.61 -1.78 7.43
N THR A 41 9.03 -1.96 6.18
CA THR A 41 8.15 -1.95 5.01
C THR A 41 7.06 -3.01 5.12
N ALA A 42 7.42 -4.24 5.49
CA ALA A 42 6.45 -5.32 5.67
C ALA A 42 5.41 -4.98 6.75
N VAL A 43 5.83 -4.42 7.88
CA VAL A 43 4.91 -3.93 8.92
C VAL A 43 3.96 -2.87 8.37
N GLY A 44 4.45 -1.94 7.55
CA GLY A 44 3.61 -0.91 6.93
C GLY A 44 2.57 -1.48 5.96
N VAL A 45 2.96 -2.47 5.14
CA VAL A 45 2.04 -3.13 4.19
C VAL A 45 0.99 -3.97 4.92
N TYR A 46 1.41 -4.80 5.87
CA TYR A 46 0.52 -5.73 6.55
C TYR A 46 -0.31 -5.09 7.66
N GLY A 47 0.20 -4.04 8.32
CA GLY A 47 -0.48 -3.36 9.42
C GLY A 47 -1.82 -2.73 9.04
N GLY A 48 -1.94 -2.23 7.80
CA GLY A 48 -3.20 -1.66 7.28
C GLY A 48 -4.09 -2.67 6.55
N MET A 49 -3.59 -3.89 6.27
CA MET A 49 -4.22 -4.83 5.35
C MET A 49 -5.62 -5.27 5.80
N GLY A 50 -5.81 -5.54 7.09
CA GLY A 50 -7.12 -5.95 7.63
C GLY A 50 -8.18 -4.85 7.50
N VAL A 51 -7.81 -3.60 7.77
CA VAL A 51 -8.73 -2.46 7.64
C VAL A 51 -9.05 -2.19 6.17
N TRP A 52 -8.05 -2.26 5.28
CA TRP A 52 -8.21 -2.07 3.84
C TRP A 52 -9.27 -2.99 3.24
N TRP A 53 -9.27 -4.28 3.58
CA TRP A 53 -10.25 -5.24 3.07
C TRP A 53 -11.69 -4.96 3.51
N THR A 54 -11.88 -4.27 4.63
CA THR A 54 -13.22 -3.88 5.11
C THR A 54 -13.71 -2.56 4.52
N MET A 55 -12.85 -1.78 3.87
CA MET A 55 -13.22 -0.45 3.37
C MET A 55 -14.26 -0.50 2.23
N PRO A 56 -14.09 -1.29 1.15
CA PRO A 56 -15.03 -1.29 0.02
C PRO A 56 -16.46 -1.66 0.42
N THR A 57 -16.60 -2.62 1.33
CA THR A 57 -17.89 -3.13 1.80
C THR A 57 -18.61 -2.19 2.77
N THR A 58 -17.96 -1.10 3.21
CA THR A 58 -18.63 -0.09 4.04
C THR A 58 -19.55 0.82 3.24
N PHE A 59 -19.31 1.01 1.94
CA PHE A 59 -20.09 1.93 1.08
C PHE A 59 -20.66 1.26 -0.17
N LEU A 60 -20.29 0.02 -0.45
CA LEU A 60 -20.86 -0.80 -1.52
C LEU A 60 -21.54 -2.03 -0.93
N SER A 61 -22.68 -2.42 -1.48
CA SER A 61 -23.41 -3.64 -1.11
C SER A 61 -23.75 -4.49 -2.35
N GLY A 62 -24.11 -5.76 -2.12
CA GLY A 62 -24.56 -6.68 -3.16
C GLY A 62 -23.57 -6.84 -4.32
N ALA A 63 -24.06 -6.71 -5.56
CA ALA A 63 -23.27 -6.88 -6.78
C ALA A 63 -22.13 -5.85 -6.91
N ALA A 64 -22.33 -4.61 -6.44
CA ALA A 64 -21.32 -3.56 -6.53
C ALA A 64 -20.10 -3.87 -5.64
N ALA A 65 -20.33 -4.41 -4.44
CA ALA A 65 -19.26 -4.86 -3.55
C ALA A 65 -18.46 -6.02 -4.15
N ALA A 66 -19.13 -7.01 -4.73
CA ALA A 66 -18.48 -8.13 -5.42
C ALA A 66 -17.62 -7.65 -6.60
N GLY A 67 -18.13 -6.71 -7.40
CA GLY A 67 -17.38 -6.09 -8.49
C GLY A 67 -16.13 -5.37 -8.01
N ALA A 68 -16.22 -4.55 -6.95
CA ALA A 68 -15.07 -3.86 -6.37
C ALA A 68 -14.00 -4.83 -5.87
N MET A 69 -14.41 -5.91 -5.20
CA MET A 69 -13.50 -6.97 -4.74
C MET A 69 -12.80 -7.68 -5.89
N GLY A 70 -13.51 -7.95 -6.99
CA GLY A 70 -12.95 -8.52 -8.22
C GLY A 70 -11.91 -7.60 -8.88
N LEU A 71 -12.18 -6.29 -8.90
CA LEU A 71 -11.21 -5.30 -9.40
C LEU A 71 -9.96 -5.22 -8.52
N ILE A 72 -10.12 -5.22 -7.18
CA ILE A 72 -8.99 -5.22 -6.24
C ILE A 72 -8.10 -6.44 -6.47
N ASN A 73 -8.69 -7.63 -6.63
CA ASN A 73 -7.91 -8.85 -6.87
C ASN A 73 -7.18 -8.80 -8.23
N SER A 74 -7.86 -8.32 -9.27
CA SER A 74 -7.26 -8.13 -10.60
C SER A 74 -6.07 -7.15 -10.56
N SER A 75 -6.23 -6.00 -9.89
CA SER A 75 -5.16 -5.03 -9.69
C SER A 75 -4.03 -5.59 -8.83
N GLY A 76 -4.33 -6.39 -7.81
CA GLY A 76 -3.35 -7.05 -6.96
C GLY A 76 -2.48 -8.04 -7.74
N ASN A 77 -3.08 -8.90 -8.57
CA ASN A 77 -2.35 -9.82 -9.44
C ASN A 77 -1.50 -9.08 -10.47
N MET A 78 -2.03 -8.00 -11.04
CA MET A 78 -1.26 -7.14 -11.94
C MET A 78 -0.06 -6.52 -11.25
N GLY A 79 -0.22 -5.98 -10.02
CA GLY A 79 0.88 -5.45 -9.23
C GLY A 79 1.94 -6.51 -8.90
N GLY A 80 1.51 -7.75 -8.64
CA GLY A 80 2.40 -8.90 -8.41
C GLY A 80 3.27 -9.26 -9.61
N TRP A 81 2.81 -9.01 -10.83
CA TRP A 81 3.61 -9.18 -12.06
C TRP A 81 4.45 -7.94 -12.39
N VAL A 82 3.86 -6.74 -12.30
CA VAL A 82 4.51 -5.47 -12.65
C VAL A 82 5.68 -5.16 -11.71
N GLY A 83 5.54 -5.40 -10.40
CA GLY A 83 6.57 -5.08 -9.42
C GLY A 83 7.93 -5.74 -9.70
N PRO A 84 8.00 -7.09 -9.76
CA PRO A 84 9.24 -7.81 -10.08
C PRO A 84 9.79 -7.49 -11.47
N TYR A 85 8.91 -7.37 -12.48
CA TYR A 85 9.32 -7.01 -13.84
C TYR A 85 9.98 -5.62 -13.87
N MET A 86 9.35 -4.63 -13.24
CA MET A 86 9.86 -3.27 -13.14
C MET A 86 11.19 -3.23 -12.38
N LEU A 87 11.30 -3.94 -11.25
CA LEU A 87 12.54 -4.06 -10.49
C LEU A 87 13.68 -4.63 -11.34
N GLY A 88 13.41 -5.71 -12.09
CA GLY A 88 14.38 -6.33 -12.99
C GLY A 88 14.78 -5.42 -14.14
N PHE A 89 13.82 -4.72 -14.76
CA PHE A 89 14.07 -3.75 -15.82
C PHE A 89 14.94 -2.58 -15.34
N ILE A 90 14.60 -2.00 -14.18
CA ILE A 90 15.38 -0.92 -13.57
C ILE A 90 16.79 -1.41 -13.25
N ASN A 91 16.94 -2.59 -12.64
CA ASN A 91 18.25 -3.13 -12.32
C ASN A 91 19.08 -3.40 -13.58
N GLY A 92 18.48 -3.96 -14.64
CA GLY A 92 19.16 -4.23 -15.90
C GLY A 92 19.67 -2.98 -16.61
N HIS A 93 18.99 -1.84 -16.47
CA HIS A 93 19.39 -0.58 -17.09
C HIS A 93 20.30 0.29 -16.21
N THR A 94 20.10 0.30 -14.90
CA THR A 94 20.81 1.19 -13.97
C THR A 94 21.96 0.49 -13.23
N GLY A 95 22.00 -0.84 -13.23
CA GLY A 95 22.91 -1.63 -12.41
C GLY A 95 22.62 -1.59 -10.91
N SER A 96 21.53 -0.93 -10.46
CA SER A 96 21.24 -0.73 -9.04
C SER A 96 19.76 -0.96 -8.72
N PHE A 97 19.50 -1.68 -7.62
CA PHE A 97 18.14 -1.85 -7.10
C PHE A 97 17.61 -0.61 -6.35
N ALA A 98 18.48 0.37 -6.05
CA ALA A 98 18.11 1.58 -5.32
C ALA A 98 16.95 2.34 -5.98
N TYR A 99 17.02 2.51 -7.31
CA TYR A 99 15.96 3.18 -8.06
C TYR A 99 14.63 2.43 -8.00
N GLY A 100 14.67 1.10 -7.95
CA GLY A 100 13.47 0.28 -7.79
C GLY A 100 12.78 0.54 -6.44
N TYR A 101 13.57 0.58 -5.36
CA TYR A 101 13.07 0.92 -4.03
C TYR A 101 12.46 2.33 -3.97
N TYR A 102 13.05 3.32 -4.63
CA TYR A 102 12.47 4.67 -4.70
C TYR A 102 11.14 4.71 -5.44
N VAL A 103 11.03 4.03 -6.58
CA VAL A 103 9.77 3.96 -7.34
C VAL A 103 8.69 3.27 -6.52
N MET A 104 8.99 2.13 -5.89
CA MET A 104 8.04 1.41 -5.04
C MET A 104 7.62 2.25 -3.82
N GLY A 105 8.58 2.94 -3.18
CA GLY A 105 8.32 3.87 -2.09
C GLY A 105 7.41 5.02 -2.51
N ALA A 106 7.62 5.60 -3.69
CA ALA A 106 6.78 6.66 -4.25
C ALA A 106 5.37 6.18 -4.55
N CYS A 107 5.20 5.00 -5.16
CA CYS A 107 3.88 4.40 -5.39
C CYS A 107 3.14 4.15 -4.07
N MET A 108 3.85 3.64 -3.05
CA MET A 108 3.29 3.40 -1.72
C MET A 108 2.89 4.69 -1.02
N PHE A 109 3.67 5.76 -1.20
CA PHE A 109 3.35 7.09 -0.67
C PHE A 109 2.10 7.67 -1.33
N LEU A 110 2.02 7.59 -2.66
CA LEU A 110 0.84 8.02 -3.42
C LEU A 110 -0.41 7.24 -3.04
N ALA A 111 -0.28 5.93 -2.77
CA ALA A 111 -1.38 5.12 -2.25
C ALA A 111 -1.85 5.61 -0.86
N GLY A 112 -0.92 5.96 0.03
CA GLY A 112 -1.22 6.59 1.31
C GLY A 112 -2.00 7.90 1.17
N LEU A 113 -1.59 8.77 0.25
CA LEU A 113 -2.30 10.00 -0.07
C LEU A 113 -3.69 9.74 -0.66
N LEU A 114 -3.83 8.77 -1.56
CA LEU A 114 -5.12 8.40 -2.16
C LEU A 114 -6.13 7.94 -1.09
N ILE A 115 -5.69 7.22 -0.07
CA ILE A 115 -6.57 6.82 1.05
C ILE A 115 -7.08 8.04 1.82
N LEU A 116 -6.26 9.10 1.93
CA LEU A 116 -6.64 10.36 2.56
C LEU A 116 -7.60 11.20 1.70
N THR A 117 -7.84 10.88 0.42
CA THR A 117 -8.85 11.57 -0.40
C THR A 117 -10.24 10.92 -0.37
N LEU A 118 -10.38 9.68 0.11
CA LEU A 118 -11.68 9.03 0.29
C LEU A 118 -12.69 9.85 1.14
N PRO A 119 -13.99 9.54 1.15
CA PRO A 119 -14.96 10.25 1.98
C PRO A 119 -14.82 9.94 3.48
N LYS A 120 -15.17 10.89 4.35
CA LYS A 120 -15.14 10.77 5.82
C LYS A 120 -16.38 10.05 6.39
N SER A 121 -17.49 10.07 5.66
CA SER A 121 -18.71 9.34 6.02
C SER A 121 -18.94 8.28 4.97
N MET A 122 -18.80 7.01 5.36
CA MET A 122 -19.17 5.84 4.58
C MET A 122 -20.46 5.26 5.15
N GLU A 123 -21.36 6.11 5.66
CA GLU A 123 -22.69 5.69 6.08
C GLU A 123 -23.61 5.74 4.86
N HIS A 124 -24.17 4.58 4.51
CA HIS A 124 -25.31 4.50 3.61
C HIS A 124 -26.44 5.32 4.24
N LYS A 125 -26.83 6.43 3.61
CA LYS A 125 -28.17 6.96 3.84
C LYS A 125 -29.14 5.93 3.29
N GLU A 126 -29.75 5.16 4.19
CA GLU A 126 -31.05 4.57 3.90
C GLU A 126 -32.00 5.76 3.69
N ASP A 127 -32.28 6.08 2.43
CA ASP A 127 -33.44 6.89 2.04
C ASP A 127 -34.67 5.97 1.90
#